data_AF-A0A957LB50-F1
#
_entry.id   AF-A0A957LB50-F1
#
_cell.length_a   1.000
_cell.length_b   1.000
_cell.length_c   1.000
_cell.angle_alpha   90.00
_cell.angle_beta   90.00
_cell.angle_gamma   90.00
#
_symmetry.space_group_name_H-M   'P 1'
#
loop_
_entity.id
_entity.type
_entity.pdbx_description
1 polymer ?
#
loop_
_entity_poly.entity_id
_entity_poly.type
_entity_poly.pdbx_seq_one_letter_code
_entity_poly.pdbx_strand_id
1 'polypeptide(L)'
;MPFSEILKLTFYDNTVRTWLTAAAVAAVTLLILWIFQRYVLKQIGRFTSATRIKTDNYLTQAFQQTKFIILVLLSLYAGSLILALPPQVDQWVGALAIITFLIQVGMWGGEFVNA
;
A
#
# COMPACT_ATOMS: atom_id res chain seq x y z
N MET A 1 1.41 32.00 -19.42
CA MET A 1 1.62 31.98 -17.96
C MET A 1 2.90 31.20 -17.68
N PRO A 2 3.84 31.71 -16.86
CA PRO A 2 5.08 31.01 -16.54
C PRO A 2 4.85 29.82 -15.60
N PHE A 3 5.57 28.71 -15.80
CA PHE A 3 5.45 27.45 -15.04
C PHE A 3 5.59 27.63 -13.51
N SER A 4 6.37 28.62 -13.07
CA SER A 4 6.56 28.96 -11.66
C SER A 4 5.30 29.43 -10.94
N GLU A 5 4.34 30.02 -11.65
CA GLU A 5 3.07 30.47 -11.07
C GLU A 5 2.11 29.30 -10.85
N ILE A 6 2.16 28.28 -11.73
CA ILE A 6 1.32 27.08 -11.61
C ILE A 6 1.65 26.29 -10.34
N LEU A 7 2.93 26.27 -9.95
CA LEU A 7 3.41 25.62 -8.72
C LEU A 7 2.89 26.29 -7.44
N LYS A 8 2.52 27.57 -7.50
CA LYS A 8 2.01 28.37 -6.37
C LYS A 8 0.50 28.30 -6.22
N LEU A 9 -0.22 27.72 -7.19
CA LEU A 9 -1.65 27.49 -7.06
C LEU A 9 -1.91 26.60 -5.84
N THR A 10 -2.74 27.12 -4.94
CA THR A 10 -3.17 26.43 -3.72
C THR A 10 -4.45 25.68 -4.00
N PHE A 11 -4.43 24.37 -3.79
CA PHE A 11 -5.60 23.51 -3.86
C PHE A 11 -5.70 22.74 -2.54
N TYR A 12 -6.83 22.89 -1.83
CA TYR A 12 -6.98 22.42 -0.45
C TYR A 12 -5.87 22.92 0.49
N ASP A 13 -5.52 24.21 0.41
CA ASP A 13 -4.46 24.83 1.22
C ASP A 13 -3.04 24.26 0.99
N ASN A 14 -2.90 23.36 0.02
CA ASN A 14 -1.64 22.74 -0.37
C ASN A 14 -1.23 23.26 -1.75
N THR A 15 0.04 23.59 -1.91
CA THR A 15 0.57 23.98 -3.22
C THR A 15 0.58 22.80 -4.20
N VAL A 16 0.50 23.04 -5.50
CA VAL A 16 0.67 21.99 -6.53
C VAL A 16 1.99 21.22 -6.34
N ARG A 17 3.03 21.88 -5.84
CA ARG A 17 4.30 21.23 -5.48
C ARG A 17 4.12 20.18 -4.38
N THR A 18 3.31 20.47 -3.36
CA THR A 18 3.00 19.53 -2.25
C THR A 18 2.24 18.31 -2.77
N TRP A 19 1.29 18.52 -3.68
CA TRP A 19 0.57 17.43 -4.37
C TRP A 19 1.52 16.53 -5.18
N LEU A 20 2.48 17.12 -5.90
CA LEU A 20 3.50 16.36 -6.63
C LEU A 20 4.40 15.56 -5.69
N THR A 21 4.81 16.12 -4.55
CA THR A 21 5.60 15.37 -3.55
C THR A 21 4.82 14.23 -2.93
N ALA A 22 3.54 14.44 -2.63
CA ALA A 22 2.66 13.39 -2.11
C ALA A 22 2.48 12.24 -3.13
N ALA A 23 2.27 12.58 -4.41
CA ALA A 23 2.19 11.60 -5.49
C ALA A 23 3.50 10.82 -5.66
N ALA A 24 4.65 11.50 -5.56
CA ALA A 24 5.95 10.85 -5.63
C ALA A 24 6.16 9.87 -4.46
N VAL A 25 5.79 10.24 -3.24
CA VAL A 25 5.90 9.36 -2.08
C VAL A 25 4.93 8.19 -2.18
N ALA A 26 3.70 8.40 -2.64
CA ALA A 26 2.78 7.30 -2.93
C ALA A 26 3.39 6.33 -3.96
N ALA A 27 3.93 6.83 -5.07
CA ALA A 27 4.56 6.00 -6.09
C ALA A 27 5.76 5.18 -5.55
N VAL A 28 6.65 5.82 -4.78
CA VAL A 28 7.79 5.16 -4.15
C VAL A 28 7.33 4.11 -3.14
N THR A 29 6.33 4.44 -2.32
CA THR A 29 5.77 3.51 -1.32
C THR A 29 5.15 2.29 -1.99
N LEU A 30 4.36 2.51 -3.06
CA LEU A 30 3.78 1.43 -3.85
C LEU A 30 4.85 0.52 -4.43
N LEU A 31 5.91 1.10 -4.99
CA LEU A 31 7.02 0.37 -5.58
C LEU A 31 7.77 -0.45 -4.53
N ILE A 32 8.05 0.11 -3.35
CA ILE A 32 8.66 -0.62 -2.23
C ILE A 32 7.76 -1.79 -1.78
N LEU A 33 6.47 -1.54 -1.56
CA LEU A 33 5.54 -2.58 -1.12
C LEU A 33 5.39 -3.70 -2.15
N TRP A 34 5.31 -3.35 -3.43
CA TRP A 34 5.22 -4.31 -4.52
C TRP A 34 6.48 -5.17 -4.67
N ILE A 35 7.66 -4.54 -4.56
CA ILE A 35 8.94 -5.23 -4.55
C ILE A 35 9.01 -6.16 -3.33
N PHE A 36 8.72 -5.65 -2.15
CA PHE A 36 8.74 -6.42 -0.90
C PHE A 36 7.83 -7.64 -0.98
N GLN A 37 6.58 -7.48 -1.46
CA GLN A 37 5.64 -8.59 -1.66
C GLN A 37 6.23 -9.67 -2.56
N ARG A 38 6.83 -9.29 -3.70
CA ARG A 38 7.46 -10.24 -4.63
C ARG A 38 8.69 -10.93 -4.03
N TYR A 39 9.50 -10.21 -3.26
CA TYR A 39 10.67 -10.78 -2.62
C TYR A 39 10.30 -11.77 -1.52
N VAL A 40 9.32 -11.44 -0.67
CA VAL A 40 8.82 -12.34 0.37
C VAL A 40 8.26 -13.63 -0.24
N LEU A 41 7.45 -13.52 -1.29
CA LEU A 41 6.93 -14.69 -2.02
C LEU A 41 8.03 -15.58 -2.60
N LYS A 42 9.05 -14.97 -3.21
CA LYS A 42 10.18 -15.70 -3.81
C LYS A 42 11.07 -16.36 -2.76
N GLN A 43 11.26 -15.71 -1.62
CA GLN A 43 12.08 -16.23 -0.53
C GLN A 43 11.40 -17.43 0.14
N ILE A 44 10.09 -17.35 0.38
CA ILE A 44 9.30 -18.47 0.92
C ILE A 44 9.41 -19.70 0.01
N GLY A 45 9.19 -19.56 -1.30
CA GLY A 45 9.30 -20.68 -2.25
C GLY A 45 10.73 -21.26 -2.41
N ARG A 46 11.77 -20.50 -2.05
CA ARG A 46 13.16 -21.00 -2.02
C ARG A 46 13.45 -21.85 -0.78
N PHE A 47 12.88 -21.50 0.37
CA PHE A 47 13.05 -22.27 1.60
C PHE A 47 12.30 -23.61 1.58
N THR A 48 11.23 -23.73 0.78
CA THR A 48 10.41 -24.95 0.68
C THR A 48 10.97 -26.01 -0.27
N SER A 49 11.90 -25.66 -1.16
CA SER A 49 12.60 -26.66 -2.00
C SER A 49 13.39 -27.69 -1.17
N ALA A 50 13.74 -27.36 0.08
CA ALA A 50 14.43 -28.26 0.99
C ALA A 50 13.49 -29.13 1.85
N THR A 51 12.19 -28.83 1.93
CA THR A 51 11.26 -29.57 2.79
C THR A 51 9.88 -29.70 2.16
N ARG A 52 9.44 -30.94 1.92
CA ARG A 52 8.16 -31.35 1.33
C ARG A 52 6.96 -31.02 2.23
N ILE A 53 6.76 -29.74 2.61
CA ILE A 53 5.71 -29.30 3.53
C ILE A 53 4.58 -28.64 2.74
N LYS A 54 3.38 -29.18 2.91
CA LYS A 54 2.12 -28.76 2.26
C LYS A 54 1.69 -27.30 2.54
N THR A 55 2.38 -26.57 3.40
CA THR A 55 2.10 -25.15 3.71
C THR A 55 2.38 -24.19 2.54
N ASP A 56 3.11 -24.64 1.50
CA ASP A 56 3.59 -23.81 0.39
C ASP A 56 2.46 -23.24 -0.50
N ASN A 57 1.32 -23.94 -0.61
CA ASN A 57 0.18 -23.48 -1.41
C ASN A 57 -0.65 -22.38 -0.72
N TYR A 58 -0.66 -22.34 0.61
CA TYR A 58 -1.56 -21.45 1.36
C TYR A 58 -1.00 -20.02 1.41
N LEU A 59 0.26 -19.84 1.80
CA LEU A 59 0.89 -18.52 1.78
C LEU A 59 0.96 -17.93 0.36
N THR A 60 1.18 -18.75 -0.67
CA THR A 60 1.16 -18.25 -2.05
C THR A 60 -0.26 -17.91 -2.53
N GLN A 61 -1.32 -18.60 -2.10
CA GLN A 61 -2.71 -18.21 -2.40
C GLN A 61 -3.15 -16.95 -1.66
N ALA A 62 -2.84 -16.79 -0.37
CA ALA A 62 -3.13 -15.58 0.42
C ALA A 62 -2.49 -14.33 -0.20
N PHE A 63 -1.24 -14.48 -0.63
CA PHE A 63 -0.48 -13.38 -1.24
C PHE A 63 -0.85 -13.16 -2.72
N GLN A 64 -1.35 -14.17 -3.45
CA GLN A 64 -1.99 -13.97 -4.75
C GLN A 64 -3.35 -13.26 -4.62
N GLN A 65 -4.06 -13.49 -3.51
CA GLN A 65 -5.30 -12.79 -3.18
C GLN A 65 -5.10 -11.38 -2.64
N THR A 66 -3.86 -11.00 -2.25
CA THR A 66 -3.53 -9.63 -1.90
C THR A 66 -3.59 -8.79 -3.17
N LYS A 67 -4.77 -8.23 -3.43
CA LYS A 67 -5.07 -7.47 -4.66
C LYS A 67 -4.18 -6.24 -4.69
N PHE A 68 -3.56 -5.97 -5.84
CA PHE A 68 -2.77 -4.76 -6.10
C PHE A 68 -3.48 -3.47 -5.64
N ILE A 69 -4.81 -3.44 -5.69
CA ILE A 69 -5.65 -2.33 -5.20
C ILE A 69 -5.37 -1.96 -3.74
N ILE A 70 -5.03 -2.94 -2.90
CA ILE A 70 -4.76 -2.75 -1.49
C ILE A 70 -3.41 -2.03 -1.30
N LEU A 71 -2.38 -2.44 -2.05
CA LEU A 71 -1.10 -1.75 -2.04
C LEU A 71 -1.25 -0.30 -2.52
N VAL A 72 -2.09 -0.09 -3.54
CA VAL A 72 -2.41 1.25 -4.04
C VAL A 72 -3.06 2.08 -2.93
N LEU A 73 -4.06 1.56 -2.22
CA LEU A 73 -4.70 2.28 -1.11
C LEU A 73 -3.71 2.62 0.02
N LEU A 74 -2.83 1.69 0.40
CA LEU A 74 -1.82 1.93 1.43
C LEU A 74 -0.80 2.99 0.98
N SER A 75 -0.43 2.97 -0.30
CA SER A 75 0.50 3.94 -0.88
C SER A 75 -0.11 5.33 -0.99
N LEU A 76 -1.41 5.43 -1.33
CA LEU A 76 -2.15 6.68 -1.33
C LEU A 76 -2.30 7.24 0.07
N TYR A 77 -2.52 6.38 1.08
CA TYR A 77 -2.51 6.78 2.48
C TYR A 77 -1.15 7.38 2.87
N ALA A 78 -0.04 6.72 2.54
CA ALA A 78 1.30 7.24 2.83
C ALA A 78 1.56 8.60 2.15
N GLY A 79 1.13 8.77 0.89
CA GLY A 79 1.20 10.05 0.20
C GLY A 79 0.32 11.12 0.85
N SER A 80 -0.87 10.75 1.33
CA SER A 80 -1.81 11.67 1.97
C SER A 80 -1.28 12.31 3.25
N LEU A 81 -0.38 11.62 3.98
CA LEU A 81 0.27 12.15 5.19
C LEU A 81 1.15 13.38 4.93
N ILE A 82 1.52 13.62 3.67
CA ILE A 82 2.31 14.79 3.27
C ILE A 82 1.42 16.00 2.99
N LEU A 83 0.13 15.77 2.69
CA LEU A 83 -0.82 16.83 2.50
C LEU A 83 -1.36 17.31 3.84
N ALA A 84 -1.43 18.63 4.01
CA ALA A 84 -2.21 19.23 5.07
C ALA A 84 -3.69 19.10 4.73
N LEU A 85 -4.27 17.93 5.02
CA LEU A 85 -5.68 17.65 4.74
C LEU A 85 -6.58 18.21 5.85
N PRO A 86 -7.81 18.65 5.52
CA PRO A 86 -8.80 18.98 6.53
C PRO A 86 -9.03 17.79 7.47
N PRO A 87 -9.30 18.01 8.77
CA PRO A 87 -9.42 16.94 9.77
C PRO A 87 -10.43 15.85 9.40
N GLN A 88 -11.51 16.22 8.71
CA GLN A 88 -12.52 15.27 8.24
C GLN A 88 -11.94 14.31 7.19
N VAL A 89 -11.17 14.82 6.23
CA VAL A 89 -10.59 14.00 5.16
C VAL A 89 -9.51 13.07 5.72
N ASP A 90 -8.68 13.58 6.63
CA ASP A 90 -7.64 12.78 7.28
C ASP A 90 -8.21 11.59 8.07
N GLN A 91 -9.31 11.80 8.80
CA GLN A 91 -10.02 10.73 9.51
C GLN A 91 -10.55 9.64 8.58
N TRP A 92 -11.19 10.01 7.45
CA TRP A 92 -11.69 9.05 6.48
C TRP A 92 -10.56 8.27 5.81
N VAL A 93 -9.47 8.94 5.47
CA VAL A 93 -8.29 8.34 4.83
C VAL A 93 -7.59 7.37 5.79
N GLY A 94 -7.43 7.73 7.05
CA GLY A 94 -6.92 6.84 8.11
C GLY A 94 -7.84 5.63 8.36
N ALA A 95 -9.15 5.85 8.48
CA ALA A 95 -10.11 4.76 8.66
C ALA A 95 -10.07 3.77 7.48
N LEU A 96 -10.00 4.26 6.24
CA LEU A 96 -9.92 3.43 5.05
C LEU A 96 -8.61 2.61 5.03
N ALA A 97 -7.50 3.21 5.45
CA ALA A 97 -6.21 2.52 5.56
C ALA A 97 -6.26 1.40 6.62
N ILE A 98 -6.82 1.67 7.79
CA ILE A 98 -6.97 0.67 8.87
C ILE A 98 -7.89 -0.46 8.42
N ILE A 99 -9.05 -0.17 7.81
CA ILE A 99 -9.97 -1.19 7.29
C ILE A 99 -9.26 -2.05 6.24
N THR A 100 -8.55 -1.42 5.31
CA THR A 100 -7.79 -2.12 4.27
C THR A 100 -6.69 -3.01 4.86
N PHE A 101 -6.01 -2.54 5.91
CA PHE A 101 -5.01 -3.32 6.64
C PHE A 101 -5.63 -4.50 7.38
N LEU A 102 -6.74 -4.30 8.08
CA LEU A 102 -7.46 -5.36 8.78
C LEU A 102 -7.99 -6.43 7.82
N ILE A 103 -8.50 -6.03 6.65
CA ILE A 103 -8.94 -6.96 5.61
C ILE A 103 -7.77 -7.84 5.15
N GLN A 104 -6.57 -7.26 4.92
CA GLN A 104 -5.38 -8.05 4.56
C GLN A 104 -5.02 -9.08 5.62
N VAL A 105 -4.94 -8.64 6.88
CA VAL A 105 -4.57 -9.53 8.00
C VAL A 105 -5.63 -10.61 8.21
N GLY A 106 -6.92 -10.27 8.10
CA GLY A 106 -8.01 -11.22 8.20
C GLY A 106 -8.01 -12.25 7.07
N MET A 107 -7.73 -11.82 5.84
CA MET A 107 -7.55 -12.73 4.70
C MET A 107 -6.36 -13.68 4.92
N TRP A 108 -5.25 -13.21 5.46
CA TRP A 108 -4.11 -14.07 5.80
C TRP A 108 -4.47 -15.07 6.92
N GLY A 109 -5.12 -14.62 7.99
CA GLY A 109 -5.51 -15.46 9.12
C GLY A 109 -6.50 -16.56 8.76
N GLY A 110 -7.46 -16.29 7.86
CA GLY A 110 -8.43 -17.27 7.40
C GLY A 110 -7.80 -18.44 6.63
N GLU A 111 -6.73 -18.20 5.88
CA GLU A 111 -6.00 -19.25 5.19
C GLU A 111 -5.13 -20.11 6.13
N PHE A 112 -4.62 -19.53 7.23
CA PHE A 112 -3.91 -20.30 8.27
C PHE A 112 -4.83 -21.24 9.06
N VAL A 113 -6.10 -20.87 9.25
CA VAL A 113 -7.08 -21.70 9.98
C VAL A 113 -7.60 -22.87 9.13
N ASN A 114 -7.54 -22.75 7.81
CA ASN A 114 -8.02 -23.77 6.86
C ASN A 114 -6.89 -24.68 6.31
N ALA A 115 -5.69 -24.61 6.92
CA ALA A 115 -4.50 -25.40 6.59
C ALA A 115 -4.27 -26.51 7.62
#